data_AF-A0A255TAW7-F1
#
_entry.id   AF-A0A255TAW7-F1
#
_cell.length_a   1.000
_cell.length_b   1.000
_cell.length_c   1.000
_cell.angle_alpha   90.00
_cell.angle_beta   90.00
_cell.angle_gamma   90.00
#
_symmetry.space_group_name_H-M   'P 1'
#
loop_
_entity.id
_entity.type
_entity.pdbx_description
1 polymer ?
#
loop_
_entity_poly.entity_id
_entity_poly.type
_entity_poly.pdbx_seq_one_letter_code
_entity_poly.pdbx_strand_id
1 'polypeptide(L)'
;MNKIINSPTEISKKEGWMVFLAGPMKASPRGWRNKLVKAAGEMGMDGVTFLSPRFTTMHQPSNQVQWETQGLRMCDVALFWIPNKDPKAELGHRVYAETTKMELAENIARGKKIILGIDSEIAGTRHMKFLAKRYGIKKVHTSMEGCLEELKGWIDRPQQEHTLEAPLFDSEEALAKHPEFVDMLAMNQTIMERWNRVVAPGDKVKIDGEMPDSWWMKLINGKIE
;
A
#
# COMPACT_ATOMS: atom_id res chain seq x y z
N MET A 1 -18.50 7.44 -0.02
CA MET A 1 -17.55 8.45 0.50
C MET A 1 -16.24 7.76 0.87
N ASN A 2 -15.12 8.27 0.36
CA ASN A 2 -13.78 7.76 0.68
C ASN A 2 -13.37 8.09 2.12
N LYS A 3 -12.63 7.18 2.75
CA LYS A 3 -12.10 7.34 4.10
C LYS A 3 -10.59 7.56 4.02
N ILE A 4 -10.05 8.45 4.84
CA ILE A 4 -8.60 8.55 5.08
C ILE A 4 -8.29 8.13 6.52
N ILE A 5 -7.35 7.20 6.68
CA ILE A 5 -6.83 6.78 7.98
C ILE A 5 -5.38 7.26 8.05
N ASN A 6 -5.11 8.12 9.03
CA ASN A 6 -3.78 8.65 9.28
C ASN A 6 -3.06 7.81 10.34
N SER A 7 -1.74 7.75 10.28
CA SER A 7 -0.93 7.19 11.36
C SER A 7 -1.17 7.95 12.70
N PRO A 8 -1.11 7.28 13.86
CA PRO A 8 -0.96 5.84 14.07
C PRO A 8 -2.30 5.13 14.28
N THR A 9 -3.40 5.63 13.72
CA THR A 9 -4.74 5.06 13.94
C THR A 9 -4.77 3.58 13.56
N GLU A 10 -5.15 2.73 14.51
CA GLU A 10 -5.21 1.28 14.32
C GLU A 10 -6.21 0.89 13.23
N ILE A 11 -5.88 -0.17 12.48
CA ILE A 11 -6.73 -0.74 11.46
C ILE A 11 -7.18 -2.12 11.96
N SER A 12 -8.37 -2.15 12.58
CA SER A 12 -8.91 -3.35 13.22
C SER A 12 -9.57 -4.33 12.25
N LYS A 13 -9.94 -3.86 11.06
CA LYS A 13 -10.55 -4.67 9.99
C LYS A 13 -10.38 -4.00 8.63
N LYS A 14 -10.28 -4.81 7.57
CA LYS A 14 -10.36 -4.40 6.18
C LYS A 14 -11.80 -4.52 5.67
N GLU A 15 -12.35 -3.42 5.14
CA GLU A 15 -13.77 -3.32 4.72
C GLU A 15 -13.95 -3.10 3.21
N GLY A 16 -12.86 -3.06 2.45
CA GLY A 16 -12.88 -2.75 1.02
C GLY A 16 -11.48 -2.50 0.47
N TRP A 17 -11.41 -1.79 -0.65
CA TRP A 17 -10.15 -1.37 -1.25
C TRP A 17 -9.38 -0.46 -0.28
N MET A 18 -8.11 -0.81 -0.05
CA MET A 18 -7.16 -0.02 0.72
C MET A 18 -5.99 0.41 -0.16
N VAL A 19 -5.75 1.72 -0.18
CA VAL A 19 -4.67 2.34 -0.95
C VAL A 19 -3.70 3.01 0.01
N PHE A 20 -2.43 2.60 -0.01
CA PHE A 20 -1.39 3.26 0.78
C PHE A 20 -0.81 4.45 0.02
N LEU A 21 -0.80 5.64 0.67
CA LEU A 21 -0.32 6.90 0.11
C LEU A 21 1.17 7.12 0.42
N ALA A 22 2.01 6.40 -0.32
CA ALA A 22 3.46 6.51 -0.25
C ALA A 22 3.96 7.77 -0.96
N GLY A 23 5.02 8.36 -0.43
CA GLY A 23 5.55 9.63 -0.93
C GLY A 23 6.26 10.44 0.15
N PRO A 24 7.04 11.45 -0.23
CA PRO A 24 7.80 12.26 0.72
C PRO A 24 6.88 12.88 1.79
N MET A 25 7.35 12.83 3.04
CA MET A 25 6.72 13.51 4.18
C MET A 25 7.35 14.89 4.42
N LYS A 26 8.68 14.98 4.35
CA LYS A 26 9.46 16.22 4.52
C LYS A 26 9.71 16.86 3.16
N ALA A 27 9.78 18.20 3.15
CA ALA A 27 10.07 19.01 1.97
C ALA A 27 9.11 18.78 0.77
N SER A 28 7.94 18.20 1.00
CA SER A 28 6.86 18.08 0.00
C SER A 28 5.77 19.14 0.24
N PRO A 29 5.00 19.55 -0.78
CA PRO A 29 3.90 20.48 -0.63
C PRO A 29 2.89 19.99 0.42
N ARG A 30 2.45 20.88 1.30
CA ARG A 30 1.50 20.53 2.35
C ARG A 30 0.16 20.08 1.75
N GLY A 31 -0.44 19.05 2.35
CA GLY A 31 -1.80 18.61 2.02
C GLY A 31 -1.96 17.87 0.69
N TRP A 32 -0.89 17.49 -0.01
CA TRP A 32 -1.00 16.77 -1.29
C TRP A 32 -1.82 15.47 -1.18
N ARG A 33 -1.71 14.75 -0.06
CA ARG A 33 -2.50 13.54 0.24
C ARG A 33 -3.99 13.85 0.32
N ASN A 34 -4.37 14.93 1.00
CA ASN A 34 -5.77 15.35 1.10
C ASN A 34 -6.32 15.78 -0.25
N LYS A 35 -5.51 16.47 -1.07
CA LYS A 35 -5.90 16.83 -2.45
C LYS A 35 -6.15 15.58 -3.29
N LEU A 36 -5.27 14.58 -3.19
CA LEU A 36 -5.42 13.30 -3.90
C LEU A 36 -6.70 12.57 -3.47
N VAL A 37 -6.97 12.46 -2.17
CA VAL A 37 -8.20 11.80 -1.66
C VAL A 37 -9.46 12.55 -2.09
N LYS A 38 -9.42 13.89 -2.08
CA LYS A 38 -10.53 14.73 -2.57
C LYS A 38 -10.79 14.47 -4.07
N ALA A 39 -9.74 14.55 -4.88
CA ALA A 39 -9.82 14.29 -6.32
C ALA A 39 -10.33 12.87 -6.60
N ALA A 40 -9.92 11.88 -5.79
CA ALA A 40 -10.44 10.52 -5.92
C ALA A 40 -11.96 10.44 -5.73
N GLY A 41 -12.50 11.18 -4.75
CA GLY A 41 -13.95 11.29 -4.54
C GLY A 41 -14.66 12.02 -5.70
N GLU A 42 -14.07 13.09 -6.22
CA GLU A 42 -14.59 13.83 -7.39
C GLU A 42 -14.61 12.96 -8.67
N MET A 43 -13.74 11.96 -8.78
CA MET A 43 -13.70 10.99 -9.86
C MET A 43 -14.66 9.79 -9.68
N GLY A 44 -15.51 9.81 -8.65
CA GLY A 44 -16.47 8.74 -8.39
C GLY A 44 -15.83 7.42 -7.98
N MET A 45 -14.66 7.46 -7.34
CA MET A 45 -14.16 6.30 -6.59
C MET A 45 -14.82 6.33 -5.22
N ASP A 46 -15.68 5.34 -4.93
CA ASP A 46 -16.35 5.17 -3.65
C ASP A 46 -15.89 3.89 -2.96
N GLY A 47 -15.98 3.88 -1.62
CA GLY A 47 -15.60 2.70 -0.82
C GLY A 47 -14.11 2.45 -0.72
N VAL A 48 -13.27 3.41 -1.14
CA VAL A 48 -11.81 3.32 -1.00
C VAL A 48 -11.37 3.91 0.33
N THR A 49 -10.57 3.14 1.07
CA THR A 49 -9.88 3.58 2.27
C THR A 49 -8.43 3.92 1.94
N PHE A 50 -8.05 5.18 2.17
CA PHE A 50 -6.69 5.66 1.95
C PHE A 50 -5.90 5.62 3.26
N LEU A 51 -4.77 4.91 3.26
CA LEU A 51 -3.83 4.85 4.37
C LEU A 51 -2.76 5.92 4.18
N SER A 52 -2.67 6.87 5.10
CA SER A 52 -1.73 7.99 5.05
C SER A 52 -0.69 7.85 6.16
N PRO A 53 0.61 7.73 5.84
CA PRO A 53 1.67 7.68 6.84
C PRO A 53 1.82 9.00 7.61
N ARG A 54 1.17 10.07 7.16
CA ARG A 54 1.21 11.35 7.87
C ARG A 54 0.54 11.20 9.24
N PHE A 55 1.31 11.39 10.30
CA PHE A 55 0.80 11.34 11.67
C PHE A 55 0.03 12.61 12.04
N THR A 56 -0.99 12.46 12.89
CA THR A 56 -1.85 13.56 13.38
C THR A 56 -1.27 14.26 14.61
N THR A 57 -0.25 13.67 15.22
CA THR A 57 0.43 14.15 16.43
C THR A 57 1.51 15.18 16.11
N MET A 58 1.94 15.94 17.12
CA MET A 58 3.05 16.90 16.97
C MET A 58 4.39 16.18 16.71
N HIS A 59 4.58 15.02 17.32
CA HIS A 59 5.78 14.20 17.24
C HIS A 59 5.48 12.86 16.56
N GLN A 60 6.50 12.29 15.91
CA GLN A 60 6.41 10.97 15.31
C GLN A 60 6.11 9.92 16.40
N PRO A 61 5.06 9.10 16.26
CA PRO A 61 4.78 7.99 17.16
C PRO A 61 5.91 6.96 17.15
N SER A 62 6.15 6.30 18.29
CA SER A 62 7.16 5.24 18.41
C SER A 62 6.88 4.04 17.49
N ASN A 63 5.60 3.77 17.22
CA ASN A 63 5.14 2.68 16.35
C ASN A 63 4.97 3.10 14.87
N GLN A 64 5.46 4.28 14.45
CA GLN A 64 5.29 4.77 13.08
C GLN A 64 5.78 3.77 12.03
N VAL A 65 6.98 3.23 12.19
CA VAL A 65 7.59 2.31 11.23
C VAL A 65 6.78 1.01 11.13
N GLN A 66 6.27 0.53 12.27
CA GLN A 66 5.41 -0.66 12.32
C GLN A 66 4.07 -0.40 11.62
N TRP A 67 3.46 0.76 11.85
CA TRP A 67 2.21 1.16 11.20
C TRP A 67 2.38 1.28 9.69
N GLU A 68 3.45 1.93 9.21
CA GLU A 68 3.76 2.05 7.78
C GLU A 68 3.99 0.69 7.13
N THR A 69 4.76 -0.18 7.81
CA THR A 69 5.05 -1.53 7.35
C THR A 69 3.76 -2.35 7.24
N GLN A 70 2.91 -2.34 8.27
CA GLN A 70 1.64 -3.06 8.26
C GLN A 70 0.71 -2.52 7.15
N GLY A 71 0.61 -1.19 7.03
CA GLY A 71 -0.22 -0.54 6.01
C GLY A 71 0.22 -0.88 4.59
N LEU A 72 1.53 -0.85 4.29
CA LEU A 72 2.09 -1.24 3.00
C LEU A 72 1.82 -2.72 2.69
N ARG A 73 2.03 -3.62 3.66
CA ARG A 73 1.80 -5.06 3.47
C ARG A 73 0.32 -5.39 3.24
N MET A 74 -0.58 -4.74 3.97
CA MET A 74 -2.03 -4.99 3.91
C MET A 74 -2.75 -4.31 2.73
N CYS A 75 -2.24 -3.18 2.22
CA CYS A 75 -2.91 -2.45 1.14
C CYS A 75 -2.96 -3.26 -0.15
N ASP A 76 -4.00 -3.01 -0.95
CA ASP A 76 -4.19 -3.63 -2.26
C ASP A 76 -3.36 -2.92 -3.33
N VAL A 77 -3.21 -1.60 -3.17
CA VAL A 77 -2.42 -0.74 -4.06
C VAL A 77 -1.56 0.20 -3.23
N ALA A 78 -0.27 0.25 -3.53
CA ALA A 78 0.62 1.29 -3.05
C ALA A 78 0.71 2.40 -4.11
N LEU A 79 0.10 3.56 -3.83
CA LEU A 79 0.15 4.73 -4.70
C LEU A 79 1.33 5.61 -4.25
N PHE A 80 2.41 5.55 -5.01
CA PHE A 80 3.58 6.38 -4.84
C PHE A 80 3.40 7.68 -5.62
N TRP A 81 3.20 8.78 -4.92
CA TRP A 81 3.21 10.12 -5.53
C TRP A 81 4.40 10.93 -5.00
N ILE A 82 5.30 11.30 -5.91
CA ILE A 82 6.46 12.14 -5.63
C ILE A 82 6.20 13.53 -6.22
N PRO A 83 5.67 14.47 -5.43
CA PRO A 83 5.46 15.84 -5.88
C PRO A 83 6.80 16.56 -6.11
N ASN A 84 6.75 17.73 -6.75
CA ASN A 84 7.87 18.68 -6.68
C ASN A 84 8.27 18.95 -5.23
N LYS A 85 9.57 19.11 -4.97
CA LYS A 85 10.03 19.61 -3.66
C LYS A 85 9.40 20.98 -3.41
N ASP A 86 8.95 21.22 -2.18
CA ASP A 86 8.56 22.57 -1.76
C ASP A 86 9.76 23.52 -2.01
N PRO A 87 9.61 24.56 -2.84
CA PRO A 87 10.70 25.48 -3.17
C PRO A 87 11.34 26.12 -1.92
N LYS A 88 10.56 26.28 -0.85
CA LYS A 88 11.00 26.89 0.41
C LYS A 88 11.63 25.89 1.37
N ALA A 89 11.59 24.60 1.07
CA ALA A 89 12.12 23.59 1.97
C ALA A 89 13.63 23.39 1.78
N GLU A 90 14.36 23.53 2.88
CA GLU A 90 15.76 23.15 2.96
C GLU A 90 15.89 21.66 3.27
N LEU A 91 16.82 20.99 2.59
CA LEU A 91 17.10 19.57 2.78
C LEU A 91 18.39 19.31 3.58
N GLY A 92 19.22 20.35 3.77
CA GLY A 92 20.59 20.18 4.27
C GLY A 92 21.34 19.15 3.41
N HIS A 93 21.93 18.15 4.04
CA HIS A 93 22.65 17.05 3.39
C HIS A 93 21.74 15.91 2.87
N ARG A 94 20.42 16.00 3.04
CA ARG A 94 19.50 14.91 2.70
C ARG A 94 19.10 14.96 1.24
N VAL A 95 18.85 13.78 0.66
CA VAL A 95 18.29 13.67 -0.69
C VAL A 95 16.77 13.75 -0.63
N TYR A 96 16.15 14.50 -1.54
CA TYR A 96 14.70 14.57 -1.62
C TYR A 96 14.09 13.18 -1.92
N ALA A 97 13.05 12.83 -1.17
CA ALA A 97 12.32 11.56 -1.28
C ALA A 97 13.19 10.30 -1.11
N GLU A 98 14.29 10.37 -0.36
CA GLU A 98 15.23 9.26 -0.15
C GLU A 98 14.57 7.99 0.38
N THR A 99 13.88 8.06 1.52
CA THR A 99 13.17 6.90 2.11
C THR A 99 12.10 6.37 1.17
N THR A 100 11.35 7.24 0.49
CA THR A 100 10.34 6.84 -0.50
C THR A 100 10.93 6.04 -1.65
N LYS A 101 12.17 6.33 -2.08
CA LYS A 101 12.86 5.54 -3.12
C LYS A 101 13.19 4.13 -2.62
N MET A 102 13.61 4.00 -1.36
CA MET A 102 13.90 2.70 -0.74
C MET A 102 12.61 1.88 -0.58
N GLU A 103 11.53 2.49 -0.07
CA GLU A 103 10.20 1.87 0.04
C GLU A 103 9.67 1.42 -1.32
N LEU A 104 9.86 2.22 -2.37
CA LEU A 104 9.47 1.85 -3.73
C LEU A 104 10.20 0.58 -4.19
N ALA A 105 11.53 0.52 -4.00
CA ALA A 105 12.32 -0.64 -4.37
C ALA A 105 11.91 -1.90 -3.60
N GLU A 106 11.66 -1.78 -2.28
CA GLU A 106 11.18 -2.90 -1.46
C GLU A 106 9.83 -3.42 -1.96
N ASN A 107 8.86 -2.53 -2.20
CA ASN A 107 7.52 -2.93 -2.62
C ASN A 107 7.51 -3.52 -4.04
N ILE A 108 8.41 -3.07 -4.92
CA ILE A 108 8.66 -3.71 -6.21
C ILE A 108 9.14 -5.15 -6.00
N ALA A 109 10.14 -5.36 -5.14
CA ALA A 109 10.69 -6.68 -4.86
C ALA A 109 9.66 -7.64 -4.23
N ARG A 110 8.74 -7.11 -3.43
CA ARG A 110 7.60 -7.87 -2.86
C ARG A 110 6.48 -8.17 -3.86
N GLY A 111 6.51 -7.57 -5.05
CA GLY A 111 5.48 -7.74 -6.07
C GLY A 111 4.16 -7.06 -5.71
N LYS A 112 4.20 -5.96 -4.94
CA LYS A 112 3.02 -5.15 -4.63
C LYS A 112 2.49 -4.46 -5.89
N LYS A 113 1.17 -4.33 -6.03
CA LYS A 113 0.60 -3.48 -7.08
C LYS A 113 0.94 -2.02 -6.78
N ILE A 114 1.81 -1.44 -7.59
CA ILE A 114 2.27 -0.07 -7.47
C ILE A 114 1.65 0.78 -8.59
N ILE A 115 1.20 1.97 -8.20
CA ILE A 115 0.91 3.09 -9.11
C ILE A 115 1.92 4.18 -8.79
N LEU A 116 2.73 4.57 -9.77
CA LEU A 116 3.81 5.53 -9.58
C LEU A 116 3.55 6.80 -10.37
N GLY A 117 3.55 7.94 -9.67
CA GLY A 117 3.53 9.25 -10.28
C GLY A 117 4.61 10.17 -9.73
N ILE A 118 5.17 10.98 -10.63
CA ILE A 118 6.26 11.91 -10.34
C ILE A 118 5.94 13.23 -11.07
N ASP A 119 5.62 14.26 -10.30
CA ASP A 119 5.14 15.57 -10.77
C ASP A 119 6.15 16.28 -11.69
N SER A 120 7.46 16.08 -11.47
CA SER A 120 8.52 16.60 -12.33
C SER A 120 9.78 15.74 -12.30
N GLU A 121 10.74 16.02 -13.20
CA GLU A 121 12.03 15.36 -13.20
C GLU A 121 12.93 15.85 -12.04
N ILE A 122 12.69 15.37 -10.82
CA ILE A 122 13.63 15.52 -9.70
C ILE A 122 14.90 14.69 -9.96
N ALA A 123 16.00 15.01 -9.28
CA ALA A 123 17.26 14.26 -9.42
C ALA A 123 17.06 12.75 -9.18
N GLY A 124 17.55 11.94 -10.12
CA GLY A 124 17.43 10.47 -10.10
C GLY A 124 16.12 9.92 -10.69
N THR A 125 15.19 10.76 -11.15
CA THR A 125 13.91 10.29 -11.73
C THR A 125 14.08 9.50 -13.02
N ARG A 126 15.01 9.87 -13.90
CA ARG A 126 15.28 9.11 -15.12
C ARG A 126 15.68 7.67 -14.81
N HIS A 127 16.58 7.49 -13.83
CA HIS A 127 16.99 6.16 -13.37
C HIS A 127 15.83 5.42 -12.70
N MET A 128 15.06 6.09 -11.85
CA MET A 128 13.87 5.53 -11.21
C MET A 128 12.82 5.07 -12.23
N LYS A 129 12.52 5.87 -13.25
CA LYS A 129 11.60 5.52 -14.36
C LYS A 129 12.10 4.30 -15.13
N PHE A 130 13.41 4.22 -15.38
CA PHE A 130 14.03 3.06 -16.03
C PHE A 130 13.86 1.79 -15.19
N LEU A 131 14.22 1.83 -13.90
CA LEU A 131 14.07 0.68 -13.01
C LEU A 131 12.61 0.29 -12.81
N ALA A 132 11.71 1.26 -12.61
CA ALA A 132 10.28 1.04 -12.47
C ALA A 132 9.74 0.22 -13.65
N LYS A 133 10.06 0.62 -14.89
CA LYS A 133 9.68 -0.14 -16.09
C LYS A 133 10.30 -1.53 -16.16
N ARG A 134 11.60 -1.63 -15.84
CA ARG A 134 12.34 -2.91 -15.83
C ARG A 134 11.70 -3.93 -14.88
N TYR A 135 11.15 -3.47 -13.77
CA TYR A 135 10.54 -4.32 -12.75
C TYR A 135 8.99 -4.29 -12.75
N GLY A 136 8.38 -3.97 -13.89
CA GLY A 136 6.95 -4.22 -14.13
C GLY A 136 6.00 -3.05 -13.94
N ILE A 137 6.47 -1.87 -13.52
CA ILE A 137 5.66 -0.64 -13.51
C ILE A 137 5.62 -0.08 -14.94
N LYS A 138 4.58 -0.45 -15.69
CA LYS A 138 4.44 -0.13 -17.13
C LYS A 138 4.31 1.37 -17.41
N LYS A 139 3.63 2.10 -16.53
CA LYS A 139 3.34 3.53 -16.68
C LYS A 139 3.84 4.29 -15.45
N VAL A 140 4.58 5.37 -15.69
CA VAL A 140 4.92 6.36 -14.66
C VAL A 140 4.20 7.64 -15.01
N HIS A 141 3.27 8.05 -14.16
CA HIS A 141 2.43 9.23 -14.38
C HIS A 141 3.19 10.51 -14.04
N THR A 142 2.77 11.60 -14.63
CA THR A 142 3.29 12.95 -14.36
C THR A 142 2.26 13.85 -13.69
N SER A 143 1.09 13.31 -13.34
CA SER A 143 -0.01 14.02 -12.69
C SER A 143 -0.70 13.11 -11.67
N MET A 144 -1.34 13.73 -10.66
CA MET A 144 -2.15 12.97 -9.70
C MET A 144 -3.36 12.34 -10.39
N GLU A 145 -3.96 13.07 -11.33
CA GLU A 145 -5.11 12.64 -12.11
C GLU A 145 -4.80 11.34 -12.87
N GLY A 146 -3.64 11.25 -13.52
CA GLY A 146 -3.22 10.02 -14.21
C GLY A 146 -3.05 8.82 -13.25
N CYS A 147 -2.50 9.05 -12.05
CA CYS A 147 -2.44 8.01 -11.03
C CYS A 147 -3.83 7.55 -10.60
N LEU A 148 -4.76 8.48 -10.43
CA LEU A 148 -6.13 8.21 -10.00
C LEU A 148 -6.95 7.51 -11.11
N GLU A 149 -6.71 7.81 -12.38
CA GLU A 149 -7.29 7.07 -13.51
C GLU A 149 -6.84 5.61 -13.53
N GLU A 150 -5.53 5.34 -13.34
CA GLU A 150 -5.02 3.97 -13.24
C GLU A 150 -5.60 3.26 -12.01
N LEU A 151 -5.70 3.96 -10.88
CA LEU A 151 -6.30 3.42 -9.67
C LEU A 151 -7.75 3.05 -9.89
N LYS A 152 -8.53 3.94 -10.50
CA LYS A 152 -9.94 3.72 -10.83
C LYS A 152 -10.11 2.49 -11.71
N GLY A 153 -9.33 2.38 -12.79
CA GLY A 153 -9.36 1.21 -13.66
C GLY A 153 -8.98 -0.10 -12.95
N TRP A 154 -8.12 -0.04 -11.93
CA TRP A 154 -7.76 -1.21 -11.13
C TRP A 154 -8.88 -1.64 -10.17
N ILE A 155 -9.51 -0.69 -9.47
CA ILE A 155 -10.55 -1.00 -8.48
C ILE A 155 -11.90 -1.35 -9.12
N ASP A 156 -12.18 -0.85 -10.33
CA ASP A 156 -13.39 -1.13 -11.11
C ASP A 156 -13.31 -2.50 -11.83
N ARG A 157 -12.28 -3.30 -11.54
CA ARG A 157 -12.14 -4.65 -12.13
C ARG A 157 -13.36 -5.53 -11.79
N PRO A 158 -13.76 -6.44 -12.69
CA PRO A 158 -14.77 -7.45 -12.38
C PRO A 158 -14.35 -8.30 -11.18
N GLN A 159 -15.34 -8.66 -10.35
CA GLN A 159 -15.16 -9.65 -9.29
C GLN A 159 -14.82 -11.01 -9.90
N GLN A 160 -13.99 -11.76 -9.19
CA GLN A 160 -13.54 -13.09 -9.58
C GLN A 160 -13.93 -14.12 -8.51
N GLU A 161 -13.94 -15.39 -8.90
CA GLU A 161 -14.10 -16.53 -8.00
C GLU A 161 -12.76 -17.25 -7.88
N HIS A 162 -12.38 -17.60 -6.66
CA HIS A 162 -11.13 -18.30 -6.34
C HIS A 162 -11.42 -19.57 -5.54
N THR A 163 -10.60 -20.59 -5.74
CA THR A 163 -10.46 -21.73 -4.82
C THR A 163 -9.05 -21.70 -4.27
N LEU A 164 -8.90 -21.58 -2.96
CA LEU A 164 -7.61 -21.43 -2.27
C LEU A 164 -7.56 -22.34 -1.04
N GLU A 165 -6.35 -22.73 -0.65
CA GLU A 165 -6.13 -23.39 0.64
C GLU A 165 -6.36 -22.40 1.80
N ALA A 166 -6.80 -22.92 2.94
CA ALA A 166 -6.91 -22.13 4.17
C ALA A 166 -5.55 -21.51 4.55
N PRO A 167 -5.50 -20.20 4.89
CA PRO A 167 -4.25 -19.57 5.29
C PRO A 167 -3.78 -20.13 6.62
N LEU A 168 -2.47 -20.41 6.74
CA LEU A 168 -1.87 -20.99 7.95
C LEU A 168 -1.50 -19.92 9.00
N PHE A 169 -2.42 -18.98 9.27
CA PHE A 169 -2.17 -17.95 10.27
C PHE A 169 -1.95 -18.56 11.66
N ASP A 170 -1.00 -17.98 12.40
CA ASP A 170 -0.68 -18.36 13.79
C ASP A 170 -0.22 -19.83 13.98
N SER A 171 0.14 -20.53 12.90
CA SER A 171 0.60 -21.92 12.96
C SER A 171 2.09 -22.02 13.32
N GLU A 172 2.39 -22.52 14.52
CA GLU A 172 3.77 -22.79 14.95
C GLU A 172 4.46 -23.85 14.07
N GLU A 173 3.70 -24.84 13.60
CA GLU A 173 4.22 -25.86 12.68
C GLU A 173 4.62 -25.25 11.33
N ALA A 174 3.79 -24.36 10.78
CA ALA A 174 4.13 -23.64 9.55
C ALA A 174 5.38 -22.77 9.75
N LEU A 175 5.46 -22.04 10.87
CA LEU A 175 6.63 -21.22 11.19
C LEU A 175 7.91 -22.06 11.27
N ALA A 176 7.86 -23.22 11.92
CA ALA A 176 9.01 -24.13 12.04
C ALA A 176 9.50 -24.69 10.70
N LYS A 177 8.61 -24.82 9.71
CA LYS A 177 8.95 -25.29 8.35
C LYS A 177 9.49 -24.18 7.43
N HIS A 178 9.34 -22.92 7.82
CA HIS A 178 9.70 -21.75 7.03
C HIS A 178 10.75 -20.87 7.74
N PRO A 179 12.03 -21.29 7.75
CA PRO A 179 13.10 -20.59 8.46
C PRO A 179 13.42 -19.20 7.90
N GLU A 180 12.89 -18.84 6.74
CA GLU A 180 12.98 -17.47 6.19
C GLU A 180 12.17 -16.44 7.00
N PHE A 181 11.19 -16.88 7.78
CA PHE A 181 10.43 -16.00 8.67
C PHE A 181 11.14 -15.88 10.01
N VAL A 182 11.46 -14.63 10.38
CA VAL A 182 12.13 -14.32 11.66
C VAL A 182 11.22 -14.55 12.86
N ASP A 183 9.91 -14.41 12.70
CA ASP A 183 8.90 -14.59 13.74
C ASP A 183 7.49 -14.80 13.15
N MET A 184 6.52 -15.08 14.03
CA MET A 184 5.12 -15.29 13.69
C MET A 184 4.49 -14.06 13.01
N LEU A 185 4.89 -12.85 13.43
CA LEU A 185 4.40 -11.60 12.85
C LEU A 185 4.81 -11.48 11.38
N ALA A 186 6.08 -11.74 11.06
CA ALA A 186 6.60 -11.70 9.71
C ALA A 186 5.94 -12.74 8.79
N MET A 187 5.70 -13.95 9.31
CA MET A 187 4.98 -15.01 8.58
C MET A 187 3.55 -14.58 8.28
N ASN A 188 2.77 -14.19 9.29
CA ASN A 188 1.37 -13.80 9.13
C ASN A 188 1.22 -12.58 8.22
N GLN A 189 2.08 -11.57 8.35
CA GLN A 189 2.08 -10.42 7.44
C GLN A 189 2.33 -10.85 5.99
N THR A 190 3.19 -11.85 5.77
CA THR A 190 3.49 -12.37 4.43
C THR A 190 2.34 -13.18 3.87
N ILE A 191 1.69 -14.03 4.69
CA ILE A 191 0.48 -14.78 4.29
C ILE A 191 -0.63 -13.80 3.88
N MET A 192 -0.92 -12.80 4.72
CA MET A 192 -1.91 -11.75 4.43
C MET A 192 -1.57 -10.97 3.16
N GLU A 193 -0.31 -10.53 3.00
CA GLU A 193 0.13 -9.79 1.80
C GLU A 193 -0.05 -10.64 0.53
N ARG A 194 0.32 -11.92 0.56
CA ARG A 194 0.17 -12.84 -0.58
C ARG A 194 -1.30 -13.08 -0.91
N TRP A 195 -2.14 -13.27 0.10
CA TRP A 195 -3.59 -13.41 -0.07
C TRP A 195 -4.19 -12.20 -0.77
N ASN A 196 -3.95 -11.00 -0.24
CA ASN A 196 -4.53 -9.75 -0.75
C ASN A 196 -4.01 -9.38 -2.16
N ARG A 197 -2.90 -9.98 -2.60
CA ARG A 197 -2.41 -9.82 -3.97
C ARG A 197 -3.20 -10.65 -4.99
N VAL A 198 -3.76 -11.79 -4.56
CA VAL A 198 -4.53 -12.70 -5.41
C VAL A 198 -6.01 -12.33 -5.37
N VAL A 199 -6.54 -12.19 -4.16
CA VAL A 199 -7.96 -11.93 -3.89
C VAL A 199 -8.20 -10.44 -3.75
N ALA A 200 -9.10 -9.88 -4.57
CA ALA A 200 -9.52 -8.49 -4.46
C ALA A 200 -10.71 -8.33 -3.49
N PRO A 201 -10.94 -7.13 -2.93
CA PRO A 201 -12.16 -6.84 -2.20
C PRO A 201 -13.41 -7.19 -3.00
N GLY A 202 -14.29 -8.03 -2.42
CA GLY A 202 -15.54 -8.45 -3.04
C GLY A 202 -15.47 -9.68 -3.93
N ASP A 203 -14.28 -10.18 -4.27
CA ASP A 203 -14.10 -11.49 -4.90
C ASP A 203 -14.69 -12.60 -4.01
N LYS A 204 -15.18 -13.70 -4.59
CA LYS A 204 -15.64 -14.87 -3.83
C LYS A 204 -14.49 -15.86 -3.67
N VAL A 205 -14.39 -16.48 -2.50
CA VAL A 205 -13.32 -17.44 -2.20
C VAL A 205 -13.92 -18.68 -1.57
N LYS A 206 -13.71 -19.82 -2.22
CA LYS A 206 -13.94 -21.15 -1.65
C LYS A 206 -12.66 -21.65 -1.02
N ILE A 207 -12.77 -22.23 0.18
CA ILE A 207 -11.62 -22.68 0.96
C ILE A 207 -11.52 -24.20 0.94
N ASP A 208 -10.33 -24.67 0.63
CA ASP A 208 -9.92 -26.04 0.89
C ASP A 208 -9.19 -26.10 2.26
N GLY A 209 -9.80 -26.78 3.23
CA GLY A 209 -9.27 -26.95 4.59
C GLY A 209 -10.04 -26.20 5.66
N GLU A 210 -9.53 -26.27 6.90
CA GLU A 210 -10.13 -25.62 8.07
C GLU A 210 -9.61 -24.18 8.21
N MET A 211 -10.53 -23.23 8.37
CA MET A 211 -10.17 -21.82 8.56
C MET A 211 -9.60 -21.59 9.95
N PRO A 212 -8.47 -20.86 10.09
CA PRO A 212 -7.90 -20.57 11.41
C PRO A 212 -8.77 -19.59 12.20
N ASP A 213 -8.89 -19.79 13.50
CA ASP A 213 -9.39 -18.77 14.44
C ASP A 213 -8.27 -17.76 14.74
N SER A 214 -8.06 -16.83 13.80
CA SER A 214 -7.00 -15.85 13.85
C SER A 214 -7.53 -14.44 13.63
N TRP A 215 -6.98 -13.46 14.35
CA TRP A 215 -7.35 -12.05 14.14
C TRP A 215 -6.93 -11.55 12.74
N TRP A 216 -5.92 -12.15 12.11
CA TRP A 216 -5.44 -11.82 10.76
C TRP A 216 -6.52 -12.03 9.69
N MET A 217 -7.50 -12.90 9.96
CA MET A 217 -8.67 -13.11 9.12
C MET A 217 -9.46 -11.82 8.87
N LYS A 218 -9.37 -10.84 9.78
CA LYS A 218 -10.03 -9.53 9.62
C LYS A 218 -9.34 -8.62 8.60
N LEU A 219 -8.13 -8.97 8.17
CA LEU A 219 -7.27 -8.13 7.31
C LEU A 219 -7.13 -8.66 5.89
N ILE A 220 -7.68 -9.84 5.60
CA ILE A 220 -7.64 -10.43 4.26
C ILE A 220 -8.85 -10.05 3.40
N ASN A 221 -8.67 -10.10 2.09
CA ASN A 221 -9.70 -9.81 1.09
C ASN A 221 -10.64 -10.98 0.82
N GLY A 222 -11.75 -10.65 0.16
CA GLY A 222 -12.70 -11.61 -0.39
C GLY A 222 -13.90 -11.90 0.52
N LYS A 223 -14.90 -12.54 -0.06
CA LYS A 223 -16.06 -13.12 0.59
C LYS A 223 -15.82 -14.61 0.67
N ILE A 224 -15.46 -15.08 1.86
CA ILE A 224 -15.18 -16.48 2.12
C ILE A 224 -16.54 -17.19 2.24
N GLU A 225 -16.76 -18.18 1.37
CA GLU A 225 -17.98 -19.00 1.29
C GLU A 225 -17.74 -20.42 1.81
#